data_AF-A0A7G6YCP3-F1
#
_entry.id   AF-A0A7G6YCP3-F1
#
_cell.length_a   1.000
_cell.length_b   1.000
_cell.length_c   1.000
_cell.angle_alpha   90.00
_cell.angle_beta   90.00
_cell.angle_gamma   90.00
#
_symmetry.space_group_name_H-M   'P 1'
#
loop_
_entity.id
_entity.type
_entity.pdbx_description
1 polymer ?
#
loop_
_entity_poly.entity_id
_entity_poly.type
_entity_poly.pdbx_seq_one_letter_code
_entity_poly.pdbx_strand_id
1 'polypeptide(L)'
;MPDDGGWAEALDALEARAAQAAGPEALEPWRPDAPLPALPAALAERAREVQAAQQRAIDGLRDQQERIRAELESLGTVQTPRTDAEPPVYLDLIG
;
A
#
# COMPACT_ATOMS: atom_id res chain seq x y z
N MET A 1 2.11 -37.79 -2.43
CA MET A 1 1.55 -36.47 -2.13
C MET A 1 0.22 -36.40 -2.85
N PRO A 2 -0.92 -36.15 -2.18
CA PRO A 2 -2.15 -35.86 -2.90
C PRO A 2 -1.88 -34.67 -3.84
N ASP A 3 -2.29 -34.82 -5.10
CA ASP A 3 -2.22 -33.77 -6.11
C ASP A 3 -3.05 -32.59 -5.60
N ASP A 4 -2.38 -31.50 -5.22
CA ASP A 4 -3.03 -30.30 -4.71
C ASP A 4 -3.61 -29.42 -5.83
N GLY A 5 -3.46 -29.87 -7.09
CA GLY A 5 -4.09 -29.25 -8.25
C GLY A 5 -3.60 -27.82 -8.50
N GLY A 6 -2.34 -27.51 -8.15
CA GLY A 6 -1.73 -26.20 -8.36
C GLY A 6 -2.01 -25.17 -7.26
N TRP A 7 -2.67 -25.58 -6.17
CA TRP A 7 -2.97 -24.67 -5.06
C TRP A 7 -1.73 -24.23 -4.29
N ALA A 8 -0.70 -25.07 -4.17
CA ALA A 8 0.53 -24.67 -3.50
C ALA A 8 1.18 -23.50 -4.23
N GLU A 9 1.39 -23.62 -5.54
CA GLU A 9 1.98 -22.58 -6.38
C GLU A 9 1.12 -21.32 -6.41
N ALA A 10 -0.22 -21.48 -6.45
CA ALA A 10 -1.13 -20.35 -6.38
C ALA A 10 -1.01 -19.58 -5.05
N LEU A 11 -0.91 -20.29 -3.92
CA LEU A 11 -0.73 -19.67 -2.60
C LEU A 11 0.65 -19.00 -2.47
N ASP A 12 1.71 -19.63 -3.00
CA ASP A 12 3.05 -19.02 -3.07
C ASP A 12 3.03 -17.70 -3.86
N ALA A 13 2.37 -17.70 -5.02
CA ALA A 13 2.23 -16.48 -5.83
C ALA A 13 1.43 -15.40 -5.11
N LEU A 14 0.34 -15.77 -4.43
CA LEU A 14 -0.50 -14.83 -3.67
C LEU A 14 0.22 -14.23 -2.46
N GLU A 15 1.07 -15.00 -1.79
CA GLU A 15 1.89 -14.54 -0.69
C GLU A 15 2.97 -13.56 -1.16
N ALA A 16 3.68 -13.90 -2.24
CA ALA A 16 4.68 -13.01 -2.84
C ALA A 16 4.08 -11.66 -3.26
N ARG A 17 2.86 -11.67 -3.80
CA ARG A 17 2.13 -10.44 -4.16
C ARG A 17 1.78 -9.59 -2.94
N ALA A 18 1.45 -10.20 -1.81
CA ALA A 18 1.20 -9.45 -0.58
C ALA A 18 2.45 -8.67 -0.13
N ALA A 19 3.63 -9.27 -0.27
CA ALA A 19 4.90 -8.59 0.00
C ALA A 19 5.20 -7.45 -0.99
N GLN A 20 4.79 -7.59 -2.26
CA GLN A 20 4.95 -6.56 -3.29
C GLN A 20 3.97 -5.40 -3.16
N ALA A 21 2.87 -5.54 -2.40
CA ALA A 21 1.81 -4.54 -2.32
C ALA A 21 2.28 -3.17 -1.78
N ALA A 22 3.35 -3.13 -0.99
CA ALA A 22 3.97 -1.90 -0.50
C ALA A 22 4.94 -1.25 -1.52
N GLY A 23 5.16 -1.89 -2.67
CA GLY A 23 6.02 -1.39 -3.73
C GLY A 23 5.38 -0.23 -4.53
N PRO A 24 6.18 0.49 -5.33
CA PRO A 24 5.71 1.61 -6.15
C PRO A 24 4.90 1.14 -7.38
N GLU A 25 4.99 -0.14 -7.73
CA GLU A 25 4.39 -0.71 -8.93
C GLU A 25 2.95 -1.13 -8.65
N ALA A 26 2.03 -0.72 -9.53
CA ALA A 26 0.65 -1.17 -9.47
C ALA A 26 0.58 -2.67 -9.74
N LEU A 27 -0.10 -3.40 -8.86
CA LEU A 27 -0.34 -4.83 -9.03
C LEU A 27 -1.59 -5.05 -9.90
N GLU A 28 -1.41 -5.78 -11.00
CA GLU A 28 -2.54 -6.24 -11.81
C GLU A 28 -3.49 -7.15 -11.01
N PRO A 29 -4.78 -7.25 -11.37
CA PRO A 29 -5.68 -8.21 -10.74
C PRO A 29 -5.15 -9.65 -10.89
N TRP A 30 -4.99 -10.36 -9.78
CA TRP A 30 -4.51 -11.75 -9.82
C TRP A 30 -5.58 -12.67 -10.41
N ARG A 31 -5.14 -13.61 -11.25
CA ARG A 31 -5.92 -14.73 -11.75
C ARG A 31 -5.02 -15.96 -11.79
N PRO A 32 -5.55 -17.17 -11.50
CA PRO A 32 -4.78 -18.38 -11.69
C PRO A 32 -4.64 -18.68 -13.19
N ASP A 33 -3.49 -19.22 -13.60
CA ASP A 33 -3.19 -19.56 -15.00
C ASP A 33 -4.08 -20.71 -15.52
N ALA A 34 -4.54 -21.57 -14.62
CA ALA A 34 -5.48 -22.64 -14.90
C ALA A 34 -6.61 -22.66 -13.86
N PRO A 35 -7.80 -23.19 -14.19
CA PRO A 35 -8.87 -23.36 -13.21
C PRO A 35 -8.38 -24.23 -12.05
N LEU A 36 -8.36 -23.64 -10.85
CA LEU A 36 -8.01 -24.37 -9.63
C LEU A 36 -9.20 -25.22 -9.16
N PRO A 37 -8.98 -26.47 -8.73
CA PRO A 37 -10.02 -27.29 -8.14
C PRO A 37 -10.44 -26.73 -6.77
N ALA A 38 -11.36 -27.42 -6.07
CA ALA A 38 -11.68 -27.06 -4.70
C ALA A 38 -10.42 -27.08 -3.80
N LEU A 39 -10.28 -26.08 -2.92
CA LEU A 39 -9.13 -25.97 -2.03
C LEU A 39 -8.98 -27.24 -1.17
N PRO A 40 -7.84 -27.95 -1.24
CA PRO A 40 -7.59 -29.11 -0.40
C PRO A 40 -7.62 -28.74 1.09
N ALA A 41 -8.25 -29.56 1.93
CA ALA A 41 -8.34 -29.30 3.38
C ALA A 41 -6.97 -29.15 4.06
N ALA A 42 -5.95 -29.83 3.55
CA ALA A 42 -4.57 -29.72 4.02
C ALA A 42 -3.97 -28.31 3.82
N LEU A 43 -4.46 -27.56 2.84
CA LEU A 43 -4.00 -26.20 2.52
C LEU A 43 -4.89 -25.10 3.11
N ALA A 44 -5.96 -25.47 3.83
CA ALA A 44 -6.93 -24.51 4.35
C ALA A 44 -6.34 -23.56 5.40
N GLU A 45 -5.35 -24.00 6.19
CA GLU A 45 -4.67 -23.11 7.12
C GLU A 45 -3.73 -22.14 6.40
N ARG A 46 -2.91 -22.66 5.48
CA ARG A 46 -2.03 -21.83 4.65
C ARG A 46 -2.81 -20.74 3.90
N ALA A 47 -3.97 -21.09 3.33
CA ALA A 47 -4.82 -20.11 2.66
C ALA A 47 -5.30 -18.99 3.60
N ARG A 48 -5.62 -19.31 4.86
CA ARG A 48 -6.00 -18.32 5.88
C ARG A 48 -4.82 -17.43 6.27
N GLU A 49 -3.62 -17.98 6.38
CA GLU A 49 -2.40 -17.21 6.64
C GLU A 49 -2.10 -16.22 5.51
N VAL A 50 -2.20 -16.66 4.25
CA VAL A 50 -2.03 -15.79 3.07
C VAL A 50 -3.08 -14.69 3.05
N GLN A 51 -4.36 -15.01 3.31
CA GLN A 51 -5.42 -14.02 3.41
C GLN A 51 -5.14 -12.99 4.51
N ALA A 52 -4.68 -13.43 5.68
CA ALA A 52 -4.33 -12.54 6.78
C ALA A 52 -3.13 -11.63 6.42
N ALA A 53 -2.15 -12.14 5.69
CA ALA A 53 -1.02 -11.34 5.20
C ALA A 53 -1.48 -10.25 4.21
N GLN A 54 -2.37 -10.61 3.28
CA GLN A 54 -2.98 -9.65 2.34
C GLN A 54 -3.79 -8.57 3.07
N GLN A 55 -4.57 -8.95 4.07
CA GLN A 55 -5.34 -7.99 4.87
C GLN A 55 -4.43 -6.99 5.59
N ARG A 56 -3.33 -7.46 6.21
CA ARG A 56 -2.34 -6.57 6.83
C ARG A 56 -1.71 -5.61 5.83
N ALA A 57 -1.42 -6.06 4.61
CA ALA A 57 -0.88 -5.21 3.56
C ALA A 57 -1.89 -4.11 3.14
N ILE A 58 -3.16 -4.48 2.99
CA ILE A 58 -4.24 -3.53 2.67
C ILE A 58 -4.37 -2.46 3.77
N ASP A 59 -4.35 -2.86 5.03
CA ASP A 59 -4.49 -1.93 6.14
C ASP A 59 -3.27 -1.00 6.24
N GLY A 60 -2.06 -1.52 6.06
CA GLY A 60 -0.85 -0.70 5.99
C GLY A 60 -0.87 0.34 4.86
N LEU A 61 -1.41 -0.02 3.69
CA LEU A 61 -1.58 0.92 2.57
C LEU A 61 -2.61 2.02 2.89
N ARG A 62 -3.70 1.68 3.58
CA ARG A 62 -4.70 2.67 4.03
C ARG A 62 -4.09 3.66 5.01
N ASP A 63 -3.36 3.17 6.00
CA ASP A 63 -2.68 4.01 6.99
C ASP A 63 -1.68 4.97 6.31
N GLN A 64 -0.97 4.51 5.28
CA GLN A 64 -0.07 5.35 4.51
C GLN A 64 -0.81 6.43 3.72
N GLN A 65 -1.94 6.10 3.09
CA GLN A 65 -2.77 7.07 2.36
C GLN A 65 -3.34 8.14 3.31
N GLU A 66 -3.78 7.74 4.50
CA GLU A 66 -4.28 8.67 5.53
C GLU A 66 -3.19 9.61 6.01
N ARG A 67 -1.98 9.10 6.25
CA ARG A 67 -0.83 9.93 6.63
C ARG A 67 -0.46 10.95 5.57
N ILE A 68 -0.38 10.53 4.30
CA ILE A 68 -0.09 11.42 3.18
C ILE A 68 -1.18 12.50 3.05
N ARG A 69 -2.46 12.13 3.22
CA ARG A 69 -3.56 13.10 3.21
C ARG A 69 -3.39 14.15 4.31
N ALA A 70 -3.11 13.73 5.54
CA ALA A 70 -2.88 14.63 6.66
C ALA A 70 -1.67 15.55 6.44
N GLU A 71 -0.59 15.03 5.85
CA GLU A 71 0.59 15.83 5.47
C GLU A 71 0.25 16.89 4.42
N LEU A 72 -0.50 16.54 3.37
CA LEU A 72 -0.94 17.49 2.34
C LEU A 72 -1.88 18.56 2.91
N GLU A 73 -2.80 18.18 3.81
CA GLU A 73 -3.69 19.12 4.51
C GLU A 73 -2.90 20.11 5.38
N SER A 74 -1.87 19.63 6.09
CA SER A 74 -0.96 20.46 6.88
C SER A 74 -0.21 21.46 6.01
N LEU A 75 0.36 21.02 4.89
CA LEU A 75 1.07 21.89 3.94
C LEU A 75 0.14 22.93 3.30
N GLY A 76 -1.11 22.55 2.99
CA GLY A 76 -2.12 23.48 2.46
C GLY A 76 -2.54 24.53 3.50
N THR A 77 -2.62 24.16 4.77
CA THR A 77 -3.00 25.06 5.88
C THR A 77 -1.89 26.05 6.22
N VAL A 78 -0.62 25.68 6.05
CA VAL A 78 0.54 26.57 6.29
C VAL A 78 0.73 27.60 5.17
N GLN A 79 0.12 27.42 3.99
CA GLN A 79 0.13 28.41 2.91
C GLN A 79 -0.96 29.48 3.05
N THR A 80 -0.88 30.33 4.08
CA THR A 80 -1.08 31.78 3.97
C THR A 80 -0.87 32.47 5.33
N PRO A 81 0.15 33.33 5.41
CA PRO A 81 -0.14 34.74 5.59
C PRO A 81 -0.11 35.33 4.20
N ARG A 82 -1.29 35.62 3.63
CA ARG A 82 -1.33 36.63 2.58
C ARG A 82 -1.02 37.92 3.31
N THR A 83 0.26 38.31 3.31
CA THR A 83 0.70 39.61 3.80
C THR A 83 0.16 40.66 2.84
N ASP A 84 -1.13 40.97 2.96
CA ASP A 84 -1.57 42.32 2.67
C ASP A 84 -0.88 43.21 3.71
N ALA A 85 -0.09 44.18 3.24
CA ALA A 85 0.74 45.12 3.98
C ALA A 85 2.14 44.63 4.40
N GLU A 86 3.13 44.78 3.51
CA GLU A 86 4.12 45.88 3.57
C GLU A 86 5.14 45.72 2.43
N PRO A 87 5.55 46.82 1.76
CA PRO A 87 6.62 46.75 0.76
C PRO A 87 7.95 46.35 1.42
N PRO A 88 8.82 45.59 0.72
CA PRO A 88 10.07 45.10 1.29
C PRO A 88 11.00 46.26 1.68
N VAL A 89 11.31 46.38 2.96
CA VAL A 89 12.28 47.34 3.49
C VAL A 89 13.68 46.74 3.35
N TYR A 90 14.51 47.33 2.49
CA TYR A 90 15.95 47.07 2.45
C TYR A 90 16.64 47.93 3.51
N LEU A 91 17.14 47.30 4.57
CA LEU A 91 18.04 47.93 5.53
C LEU A 91 19.47 47.88 4.97
N ASP A 92 19.94 49.01 4.45
CA ASP A 92 21.33 49.19 4.06
C ASP A 92 22.15 49.48 5.32
N LEU A 93 22.91 48.48 5.77
CA LEU A 93 23.84 48.64 6.89
C LEU A 93 25.17 49.16 6.34
N ILE A 94 25.26 50.49 6.20
CA ILE A 94 26.52 51.20 6.04
C ILE A 94 26.68 52.11 7.27
N GLY A 95 27.59 51.72 8.16
CA GLY A 95 28.04 52.49 9.32
C GLY A 95 29.42 52.01 9.75
#